data_AF-A0A7S0MAR6-F1
#
_entry.id   AF-A0A7S0MAR6-F1
#
_cell.length_a   1.000
_cell.length_b   1.000
_cell.length_c   1.000
_cell.angle_alpha   90.00
_cell.angle_beta   90.00
_cell.angle_gamma   90.00
#
_symmetry.space_group_name_H-M   'P 1'
#
loop_
_entity.id
_entity.type
_entity.pdbx_description
1 polymer ?
#
loop_
_entity_poly.entity_id
_entity_poly.type
_entity_poly.pdbx_seq_one_letter_code
_entity_poly.pdbx_strand_id
1 'polypeptide(L)'
;KRAEEERAAAALAARRAEQERAAALPRSFGNCFFKAAYKIARPPENDIDFLFNLQELIRGHCERNRFSLAAAAAFVNTLREEAMGRGPAAVAAAADGAESVSGSALLERRVEEMLRDVPRYAQRLWTSQSILRDGGRDGPELCCIINMALRLDDPHLSRPLAVVARAINQACTHRSITPWGLSPTF
;
A
#
# COMPACT_ATOMS: atom_id res chain seq x y z
N LYS A 1 28.22 -37.39 -18.63
CA LYS A 1 26.90 -37.85 -18.12
C LYS A 1 26.89 -38.07 -16.62
N ARG A 2 27.23 -39.23 -16.04
CA ARG A 2 27.14 -39.45 -14.56
C ARG A 2 27.93 -38.44 -13.72
N ALA A 3 29.15 -38.11 -14.13
CA ALA A 3 29.98 -37.10 -13.47
C ALA A 3 29.49 -35.64 -13.65
N GLU A 4 28.73 -35.36 -14.71
CA GLU A 4 28.09 -34.04 -14.89
C GLU A 4 26.83 -33.91 -14.05
N GLU A 5 26.05 -34.98 -13.95
CA GLU A 5 24.86 -35.07 -13.09
C GLU A 5 25.24 -34.90 -11.61
N GLU A 6 26.33 -35.54 -11.17
CA GLU A 6 26.87 -35.37 -9.81
C GLU A 6 27.37 -33.95 -9.54
N ARG A 7 28.04 -33.31 -10.51
CA ARG A 7 28.45 -31.89 -10.39
C ARG A 7 27.26 -30.94 -10.33
N ALA A 8 26.23 -31.18 -11.13
CA ALA A 8 25.01 -30.38 -11.13
C ALA A 8 24.24 -30.53 -9.80
N ALA A 9 24.15 -31.75 -9.27
CA ALA A 9 23.53 -32.03 -7.98
C ALA A 9 24.31 -31.37 -6.83
N ALA A 10 25.64 -31.45 -6.83
CA ALA A 10 26.49 -30.79 -5.84
C ALA A 10 26.35 -29.25 -5.89
N ALA A 11 26.30 -28.67 -7.09
CA ALA A 11 26.09 -27.23 -7.27
C ALA A 11 24.71 -26.78 -6.76
N LEU A 12 23.66 -27.57 -6.98
CA LEU A 12 22.32 -27.28 -6.46
C LEU A 12 22.28 -27.39 -4.92
N ALA A 13 22.93 -28.40 -4.35
CA ALA A 13 23.02 -28.58 -2.90
C ALA A 13 23.79 -27.42 -2.24
N ALA A 14 24.91 -26.99 -2.84
CA ALA A 14 25.67 -25.83 -2.36
C ALA A 14 24.83 -24.54 -2.39
N ARG A 15 24.06 -24.30 -3.45
CA ARG A 15 23.15 -23.14 -3.53
C ARG A 15 22.04 -23.19 -2.48
N ARG A 16 21.47 -24.37 -2.20
CA ARG A 16 20.48 -24.53 -1.13
C ARG A 16 21.06 -24.25 0.25
N ALA A 17 22.24 -24.80 0.54
CA ALA A 17 22.93 -24.55 1.81
C ALA A 17 23.27 -23.05 2.00
N GLU A 18 23.65 -22.36 0.92
CA GLU A 18 23.88 -20.92 0.95
C GLU A 18 22.58 -20.13 1.20
N GLN A 19 21.47 -20.51 0.57
CA GLN A 19 20.16 -19.92 0.81
C GLN A 19 19.68 -20.11 2.26
N GLU A 20 19.86 -21.31 2.82
CA GLU A 20 19.52 -21.62 4.21
C GLU A 20 20.37 -20.81 5.19
N ARG A 21 21.68 -20.69 4.94
CA ARG A 21 22.58 -19.85 5.74
C ARG A 21 22.22 -18.37 5.65
N ALA A 22 21.86 -17.88 4.47
CA ALA A 22 21.38 -16.50 4.29
C ALA A 22 20.04 -16.25 4.99
N ALA A 23 19.15 -17.25 5.04
CA ALA A 23 17.89 -17.19 5.77
C ALA A 23 18.06 -17.19 7.30
N ALA A 24 19.17 -17.76 7.81
CA ALA A 24 19.50 -17.81 9.22
C ALA A 24 20.15 -16.51 9.76
N LEU A 25 20.58 -15.59 8.90
CA LEU A 25 21.11 -14.31 9.33
C LEU A 25 20.01 -13.45 9.96
N PRO A 26 20.31 -12.72 11.05
CA PRO A 26 19.40 -11.70 11.56
C PRO A 26 18.98 -10.75 10.44
N ARG A 27 17.68 -10.44 10.37
CA ARG A 27 17.17 -9.46 9.41
C ARG A 27 17.76 -8.10 9.73
N SER A 28 18.29 -7.46 8.70
CA SER A 28 18.93 -6.17 8.71
C SER A 28 18.40 -5.38 7.51
N PHE A 29 18.65 -4.07 7.48
CA PHE A 29 18.36 -3.27 6.30
C PHE A 29 19.11 -3.77 5.04
N GLY A 30 20.19 -4.54 5.19
CA GLY A 30 20.95 -5.12 4.09
C GLY A 30 20.24 -6.28 3.39
N ASN A 31 19.46 -7.08 4.12
CA ASN A 31 18.88 -8.36 3.68
C ASN A 31 17.36 -8.47 3.96
N CYS A 32 16.66 -7.34 4.13
CA CYS A 32 15.22 -7.33 4.33
C CYS A 32 14.45 -7.54 3.02
N PHE A 33 13.29 -8.19 3.09
CA PHE A 33 12.41 -8.43 1.95
C PHE A 33 11.88 -7.12 1.36
N PHE A 34 11.54 -6.16 2.21
CA PHE A 34 11.06 -4.85 1.76
C PHE A 34 12.04 -4.16 0.82
N LYS A 35 13.35 -4.17 1.12
CA LYS A 35 14.36 -3.52 0.26
C LYS A 35 14.44 -4.17 -1.12
N ALA A 36 14.41 -5.50 -1.16
CA ALA A 36 14.39 -6.24 -2.43
C ALA A 36 13.13 -5.92 -3.24
N ALA A 37 11.96 -5.93 -2.60
CA ALA A 37 10.69 -5.57 -3.21
C ALA A 37 10.66 -4.11 -3.69
N TYR A 38 11.12 -3.17 -2.88
CA TYR A 38 11.14 -1.74 -3.19
C TYR A 38 12.05 -1.39 -4.37
N LYS A 39 13.17 -2.12 -4.53
CA LYS A 39 14.08 -1.94 -5.67
C LYS A 39 13.40 -2.19 -7.02
N ILE A 40 12.47 -3.16 -7.07
CA ILE A 40 11.79 -3.57 -8.31
C ILE A 40 10.37 -3.02 -8.42
N ALA A 41 9.76 -2.58 -7.31
CA ALA A 41 8.43 -2.01 -7.30
C ALA A 41 8.39 -0.69 -8.07
N ARG A 42 7.39 -0.56 -8.93
CA ARG A 42 7.04 0.69 -9.60
C ARG A 42 5.98 1.43 -8.78
N PRO A 43 5.93 2.77 -8.87
CA PRO A 43 4.75 3.50 -8.39
C PRO A 43 3.48 2.97 -9.07
N PRO A 44 2.35 2.92 -8.36
CA PRO A 44 1.10 2.49 -8.95
C PRO A 44 0.67 3.47 -10.04
N GLU A 45 0.16 2.93 -11.15
CA GLU A 45 -0.18 3.71 -12.35
C GLU A 45 -1.53 4.44 -12.21
N ASN A 46 -2.40 3.92 -11.34
CA ASN A 46 -3.74 4.45 -11.09
C ASN A 46 -4.18 4.17 -9.64
N ASP A 47 -5.31 4.77 -9.25
CA ASP A 47 -5.89 4.64 -7.92
C ASP A 47 -6.36 3.22 -7.59
N ILE A 48 -6.83 2.46 -8.59
CA ILE A 48 -7.24 1.05 -8.44
C ILE A 48 -6.04 0.19 -8.01
N ASP A 49 -4.91 0.30 -8.70
CA ASP A 49 -3.69 -0.44 -8.36
C ASP A 49 -3.17 -0.02 -6.97
N PHE A 50 -3.17 1.28 -6.67
CA PHE A 50 -2.81 1.77 -5.35
C PHE A 50 -3.73 1.19 -4.26
N LEU A 51 -5.05 1.23 -4.46
CA LEU A 51 -6.04 0.73 -3.51
C LEU A 51 -5.94 -0.79 -3.31
N PHE A 52 -5.70 -1.54 -4.37
CA PHE A 52 -5.48 -2.98 -4.29
C PHE A 52 -4.30 -3.31 -3.36
N ASN A 53 -3.15 -2.64 -3.56
CA ASN A 53 -1.97 -2.87 -2.72
C ASN A 53 -2.18 -2.39 -1.28
N LEU A 54 -2.92 -1.30 -1.08
CA LEU A 54 -3.31 -0.83 0.26
C LEU A 54 -4.22 -1.84 0.98
N GLN A 55 -5.21 -2.39 0.26
CA GLN A 55 -6.13 -3.40 0.79
C GLN A 55 -5.39 -4.68 1.17
N GLU A 56 -4.48 -5.16 0.33
CA GLU A 56 -3.65 -6.33 0.64
C GLU A 56 -2.80 -6.12 1.91
N LEU A 57 -2.23 -4.92 2.07
CA LEU A 57 -1.45 -4.57 3.25
C LEU A 57 -2.31 -4.57 4.53
N ILE A 58 -3.49 -3.93 4.48
CA ILE A 58 -4.41 -3.84 5.63
C ILE A 58 -4.99 -5.21 5.96
N ARG A 59 -5.37 -6.00 4.95
CA ARG A 59 -5.86 -7.37 5.14
C ARG A 59 -4.83 -8.22 5.84
N GLY A 60 -3.58 -8.23 5.35
CA GLY A 60 -2.50 -9.00 5.96
C GLY A 60 -2.19 -8.55 7.40
N HIS A 61 -2.29 -7.25 7.68
CA HIS A 61 -2.21 -6.76 9.05
C HIS A 61 -3.35 -7.31 9.93
N CYS A 62 -4.59 -7.30 9.44
CA CYS A 62 -5.75 -7.75 10.19
C CYS A 62 -5.70 -9.25 10.48
N GLU A 63 -5.37 -10.07 9.47
CA GLU A 63 -5.20 -11.53 9.60
C GLU A 63 -4.18 -11.86 10.69
N ARG A 64 -3.04 -11.15 10.71
CA ARG A 64 -1.98 -11.37 11.69
C ARG A 64 -2.34 -10.94 13.10
N ASN A 65 -3.10 -9.85 13.25
CA ASN A 65 -3.43 -9.24 14.54
C ASN A 65 -4.84 -9.58 15.05
N ARG A 66 -5.49 -10.55 14.39
CA ARG A 66 -6.85 -11.03 14.71
C ARG A 66 -7.89 -9.90 14.71
N PHE A 67 -7.79 -9.01 13.75
CA PHE A 67 -8.90 -8.13 13.38
C PHE A 67 -9.73 -8.80 12.29
N SER A 68 -11.04 -8.57 12.30
CA SER A 68 -11.95 -9.14 11.32
C SER A 68 -11.67 -8.61 9.90
N LEU A 69 -11.91 -9.44 8.89
CA LEU A 69 -11.83 -9.02 7.48
C LEU A 69 -12.89 -7.95 7.15
N ALA A 70 -14.01 -7.96 7.86
CA ALA A 70 -15.02 -6.92 7.76
C ALA A 70 -14.49 -5.56 8.26
N ALA A 71 -13.77 -5.55 9.40
CA ALA A 71 -13.09 -4.35 9.89
C ALA A 71 -12.02 -3.85 8.91
N ALA A 72 -11.25 -4.76 8.31
CA ALA A 72 -10.28 -4.41 7.26
C ALA A 72 -10.94 -3.70 6.07
N ALA A 73 -12.03 -4.27 5.55
CA ALA A 73 -12.76 -3.69 4.42
C ALA A 73 -13.42 -2.35 4.76
N ALA A 74 -14.02 -2.24 5.95
CA ALA A 74 -14.59 -1.00 6.44
C ALA A 74 -13.53 0.10 6.56
N PHE A 75 -12.36 -0.24 7.11
CA PHE A 75 -11.25 0.71 7.26
C PHE A 75 -10.69 1.16 5.91
N VAL A 76 -10.51 0.24 4.94
CA VAL A 76 -10.11 0.59 3.57
C VAL A 76 -11.12 1.54 2.93
N ASN A 77 -12.43 1.32 3.12
CA ASN A 77 -13.46 2.21 2.60
C ASN A 77 -13.41 3.59 3.25
N THR A 78 -13.24 3.68 4.57
CA THR A 78 -13.07 4.97 5.26
C THR A 78 -11.87 5.74 4.70
N LEU A 79 -10.72 5.08 4.61
CA LEU A 79 -9.51 5.64 4.02
C LEU A 79 -9.76 6.13 2.59
N ARG A 80 -10.46 5.33 1.78
CA ARG A 80 -10.80 5.68 0.41
C ARG A 80 -11.64 6.95 0.33
N GLU A 81 -12.69 7.06 1.12
CA GLU A 81 -13.58 8.23 1.14
C GLU A 81 -12.82 9.50 1.57
N GLU A 82 -11.99 9.40 2.61
CA GLU A 82 -11.11 10.51 3.04
C GLU A 82 -10.16 10.96 1.94
N ALA A 83 -9.54 10.02 1.24
CA ALA A 83 -8.62 10.30 0.14
C ALA A 83 -9.34 10.98 -1.03
N MET A 84 -10.61 10.63 -1.27
CA MET A 84 -11.49 11.32 -2.24
C MET A 84 -11.95 12.70 -1.75
N GLY A 85 -11.70 13.06 -0.48
CA GLY A 85 -12.08 14.33 0.12
C GLY A 85 -13.53 14.36 0.60
N ARG A 86 -14.17 13.19 0.71
CA ARG A 86 -15.47 13.02 1.32
C ARG A 86 -15.21 12.79 2.81
N GLY A 87 -15.50 13.81 3.62
CA GLY A 87 -15.26 13.75 5.07
C GLY A 87 -16.09 12.62 5.73
N PRO A 88 -15.76 12.20 6.95
CA PRO A 88 -16.46 11.11 7.64
C PRO A 88 -17.97 11.34 7.79
N ALA A 89 -18.43 12.60 7.82
CA ALA A 89 -19.84 12.97 7.82
C ALA A 89 -20.59 12.64 6.51
N ALA A 90 -19.91 12.69 5.36
CA ALA A 90 -20.50 12.31 4.07
C ALA A 90 -20.69 10.79 3.94
N VAL A 91 -19.86 10.01 4.63
CA VAL A 91 -19.94 8.53 4.68
C VAL A 91 -21.17 8.08 5.48
N ALA A 92 -21.50 8.79 6.57
CA ALA A 92 -22.73 8.56 7.32
C ALA A 92 -23.98 8.98 6.53
N ALA A 93 -23.92 10.11 5.82
CA ALA A 93 -25.05 10.62 5.03
C ALA A 93 -25.35 9.79 3.75
N ALA A 94 -24.33 9.23 3.10
CA ALA A 94 -24.52 8.39 1.91
C ALA A 94 -25.18 7.03 2.20
N ALA A 95 -25.16 6.57 3.45
CA ALA A 95 -25.90 5.37 3.86
C ALA A 95 -27.43 5.61 3.90
N ASP A 96 -27.87 6.87 4.03
CA ASP A 96 -29.29 7.25 4.17
C ASP A 96 -29.92 7.84 2.88
N GLY A 97 -29.12 8.27 1.90
CA GLY A 97 -29.61 9.04 0.75
C GLY A 97 -29.32 8.39 -0.61
N ALA A 98 -30.21 7.51 -1.08
CA ALA A 98 -30.21 7.04 -2.46
C ALA A 98 -31.04 7.98 -3.35
N GLU A 99 -30.42 9.00 -3.96
CA GLU A 99 -31.04 9.78 -5.03
C GLU A 99 -30.33 9.63 -6.38
N SER A 100 -31.17 9.51 -7.41
CA SER A 100 -30.83 9.21 -8.80
C SER A 100 -30.19 10.40 -9.52
N VAL A 101 -28.88 10.31 -9.77
CA VAL A 101 -28.14 11.22 -10.65
C VAL A 101 -28.02 10.60 -12.06
N SER A 102 -28.20 11.41 -13.10
CA SER A 102 -28.16 11.02 -14.52
C SER A 102 -26.88 10.26 -14.89
N GLY A 103 -27.04 9.09 -15.54
CA GLY A 103 -25.98 8.10 -15.74
C GLY A 103 -24.79 8.52 -16.62
N SER A 104 -24.93 9.52 -17.49
CA SER A 104 -23.86 9.96 -18.40
C SER A 104 -22.87 10.91 -17.71
N ALA A 105 -23.35 11.91 -16.97
CA ALA A 105 -22.49 12.80 -16.17
C ALA A 105 -21.83 12.06 -15.00
N LEU A 106 -22.49 11.02 -14.47
CA LEU A 106 -21.95 10.12 -13.44
C LEU A 106 -20.83 9.24 -13.99
N LEU A 107 -20.93 8.82 -15.25
CA LEU A 107 -19.90 8.01 -15.92
C LEU A 107 -18.67 8.85 -16.24
N GLU A 108 -18.84 10.07 -16.76
CA GLU A 108 -17.74 11.00 -17.03
C GLU A 108 -17.02 11.41 -15.73
N ARG A 109 -17.77 11.78 -14.68
CA ARG A 109 -17.18 11.99 -13.33
C ARG A 109 -16.49 10.75 -12.79
N ARG A 110 -17.04 9.54 -13.01
CA ARG A 110 -16.42 8.28 -12.58
C ARG A 110 -15.14 7.98 -13.34
N VAL A 111 -15.08 8.23 -14.64
CA VAL A 111 -13.88 8.04 -15.47
C VAL A 111 -12.79 9.04 -15.09
N GLU A 112 -13.15 10.27 -14.77
CA GLU A 112 -12.22 11.31 -14.31
C GLU A 112 -11.81 11.10 -12.82
N GLU A 113 -12.70 10.54 -11.99
CA GLU A 113 -12.40 10.03 -10.65
C GLU A 113 -11.53 8.75 -10.66
N MET A 114 -11.60 7.94 -11.73
CA MET A 114 -10.81 6.71 -11.95
C MET A 114 -9.39 6.99 -12.45
N LEU A 115 -9.07 8.22 -12.83
CA LEU A 115 -7.72 8.70 -13.14
C LEU A 115 -7.24 9.68 -12.06
N ARG A 116 -7.58 9.41 -10.79
CA ARG A 116 -7.14 10.26 -9.69
C ARG A 116 -5.63 10.26 -9.55
N ASP A 117 -5.08 11.46 -9.36
CA ASP A 117 -3.68 11.74 -9.04
C ASP A 117 -3.24 10.93 -7.81
N VAL A 118 -2.60 9.77 -8.07
CA VAL A 118 -2.08 8.83 -7.06
C VAL A 118 -1.26 9.56 -5.99
N PRO A 119 -0.34 10.48 -6.33
CA PRO A 119 0.33 11.36 -5.37
C PRO A 119 -0.63 12.08 -4.41
N ARG A 120 -1.67 12.76 -4.91
CA ARG A 120 -2.64 13.48 -4.06
C ARG A 120 -3.43 12.52 -3.17
N TYR A 121 -3.78 11.35 -3.70
CA TYR A 121 -4.49 10.30 -2.99
C TYR A 121 -3.64 9.73 -1.84
N ALA A 122 -2.41 9.33 -2.14
CA ALA A 122 -1.43 8.83 -1.19
C ALA A 122 -1.10 9.86 -0.10
N GLN A 123 -1.01 11.14 -0.47
CA GLN A 123 -0.81 12.22 0.50
C GLN A 123 -1.94 12.30 1.52
N ARG A 124 -3.20 12.33 1.08
CA ARG A 124 -4.35 12.45 1.99
C ARG A 124 -4.41 11.27 2.95
N LEU A 125 -4.17 10.08 2.43
CA LEU A 125 -4.10 8.85 3.22
C LEU A 125 -2.98 8.86 4.24
N TRP A 126 -1.79 9.35 3.87
CA TRP A 126 -0.66 9.42 4.78
C TRP A 126 -0.92 10.32 5.98
N THR A 127 -1.79 11.32 5.83
CA THR A 127 -2.23 12.22 6.90
C THR A 127 -3.55 11.81 7.55
N SER A 128 -4.10 10.64 7.20
CA SER A 128 -5.34 10.15 7.78
C SER A 128 -5.18 9.89 9.27
N GLN A 129 -6.16 10.34 10.05
CA GLN A 129 -6.31 10.05 11.49
C GLN A 129 -7.33 8.93 11.75
N SER A 130 -7.82 8.30 10.69
CA SER A 130 -8.74 7.18 10.84
C SER A 130 -8.04 6.00 11.49
N ILE A 131 -8.78 5.35 12.40
CA ILE A 131 -8.31 4.19 13.15
C ILE A 131 -9.06 2.93 12.71
N LEU A 132 -8.37 1.81 12.65
CA LEU A 132 -8.99 0.50 12.44
C LEU A 132 -9.91 0.19 13.64
N ARG A 133 -11.18 -0.11 13.41
CA ARG A 133 -12.14 -0.46 14.47
C ARG A 133 -12.77 -1.82 14.22
N ASP A 134 -12.87 -2.65 15.25
CA ASP A 134 -13.44 -3.99 15.14
C ASP A 134 -14.23 -4.36 16.41
N GLY A 135 -15.57 -4.36 16.32
CA GLY A 135 -16.43 -4.77 17.42
C GLY A 135 -16.21 -4.01 18.75
N GLY A 136 -15.88 -2.72 18.69
CA GLY A 136 -15.59 -1.88 19.87
C GLY A 136 -14.12 -1.90 20.32
N ARG A 137 -13.25 -2.66 19.65
CA ARG A 137 -11.79 -2.59 19.81
C ARG A 137 -11.23 -1.53 18.86
N ASP A 138 -10.57 -0.54 19.42
CA ASP A 138 -9.78 0.41 18.65
C ASP A 138 -8.40 -0.20 18.32
N GLY A 139 -8.01 -0.06 17.07
CA GLY A 139 -6.78 -0.56 16.48
C GLY A 139 -5.87 0.58 16.01
N PRO A 140 -4.84 0.25 15.22
CA PRO A 140 -3.85 1.22 14.76
C PRO A 140 -4.39 2.12 13.63
N GLU A 141 -3.75 3.28 13.48
CA GLU A 141 -3.82 4.13 12.29
C GLU A 141 -3.06 3.49 11.10
N LEU A 142 -3.31 3.97 9.88
CA LEU A 142 -2.62 3.47 8.68
C LEU A 142 -1.08 3.61 8.77
N CYS A 143 -0.58 4.73 9.29
CA CYS A 143 0.87 4.95 9.43
C CYS A 143 1.51 3.92 10.38
N CYS A 144 0.80 3.53 11.45
CA CYS A 144 1.22 2.49 12.37
C CYS A 144 1.23 1.12 11.68
N ILE A 145 0.21 0.80 10.86
CA ILE A 145 0.17 -0.44 10.06
C ILE A 145 1.37 -0.54 9.13
N ILE A 146 1.67 0.52 8.37
CA ILE A 146 2.82 0.59 7.45
C ILE A 146 4.14 0.40 8.22
N ASN A 147 4.32 1.11 9.33
CA ASN A 147 5.53 1.00 10.16
C ASN A 147 5.70 -0.40 10.76
N MET A 148 4.61 -1.04 11.19
CA MET A 148 4.64 -2.42 11.67
C MET A 148 5.00 -3.39 10.54
N ALA A 149 4.40 -3.24 9.36
CA ALA A 149 4.72 -4.09 8.21
C ALA A 149 6.20 -3.98 7.79
N LEU A 150 6.78 -2.78 7.84
CA LEU A 150 8.21 -2.55 7.61
C LEU A 150 9.09 -3.27 8.64
N ARG A 151 8.72 -3.20 9.93
CA ARG A 151 9.49 -3.82 11.02
C ARG A 151 9.40 -5.33 11.04
N LEU A 152 8.23 -5.87 10.73
CA LEU A 152 8.01 -7.31 10.67
C LEU A 152 8.69 -7.95 9.46
N ASP A 153 8.97 -7.15 8.42
CA ASP A 153 9.62 -7.59 7.17
C ASP A 153 8.96 -8.87 6.62
N ASP A 154 7.64 -8.87 6.55
CA ASP A 154 6.89 -10.04 6.09
C ASP A 154 7.04 -10.17 4.56
N PRO A 155 7.53 -11.32 4.04
CA PRO A 155 7.70 -11.51 2.60
C PRO A 155 6.38 -11.34 1.82
N HIS A 156 5.24 -11.71 2.39
CA HIS A 156 3.94 -11.61 1.74
C HIS A 156 3.44 -10.16 1.63
N LEU A 157 3.82 -9.32 2.60
CA LEU A 157 3.43 -7.91 2.63
C LEU A 157 4.48 -7.00 1.98
N SER A 158 5.70 -7.50 1.74
CA SER A 158 6.83 -6.72 1.23
C SER A 158 6.53 -6.03 -0.10
N ARG A 159 5.84 -6.70 -1.03
CA ARG A 159 5.47 -6.14 -2.33
C ARG A 159 4.36 -5.10 -2.25
N PRO A 160 3.18 -5.38 -1.65
CA PRO A 160 2.16 -4.35 -1.44
C PRO A 160 2.69 -3.12 -0.71
N LEU A 161 3.47 -3.34 0.34
CA LEU A 161 4.12 -2.28 1.12
C LEU A 161 5.07 -1.44 0.26
N ALA A 162 5.86 -2.08 -0.61
CA ALA A 162 6.76 -1.38 -1.52
C ALA A 162 6.03 -0.48 -2.52
N VAL A 163 4.90 -0.94 -3.08
CA VAL A 163 4.07 -0.14 -4.01
C VAL A 163 3.45 1.05 -3.28
N VAL A 164 2.85 0.84 -2.10
CA VAL A 164 2.28 1.91 -1.28
C VAL A 164 3.35 2.93 -0.88
N ALA A 165 4.53 2.47 -0.47
CA ALA A 165 5.65 3.35 -0.12
C ALA A 165 6.14 4.17 -1.32
N ARG A 166 6.15 3.61 -2.54
CA ARG A 166 6.50 4.36 -3.76
C ARG A 166 5.51 5.50 -4.02
N ALA A 167 4.21 5.24 -3.89
CA ALA A 167 3.17 6.25 -4.07
C ALA A 167 3.30 7.38 -3.05
N ILE A 168 3.51 7.05 -1.77
CA ILE A 168 3.71 8.03 -0.70
C ILE A 168 4.98 8.85 -0.95
N ASN A 169 6.09 8.20 -1.27
CA ASN A 169 7.35 8.90 -1.55
C ASN A 169 7.22 9.85 -2.74
N GLN A 170 6.52 9.44 -3.80
CA GLN A 170 6.21 10.31 -4.93
C GLN A 170 5.41 11.54 -4.48
N ALA A 171 4.38 11.36 -3.65
CA ALA A 171 3.62 12.46 -3.08
C ALA A 171 4.48 13.44 -2.25
N CYS A 172 5.49 12.92 -1.54
CA CYS A 172 6.41 13.74 -0.75
C CYS A 172 7.48 14.45 -1.59
N THR A 173 7.98 13.84 -2.67
CA THR A 173 9.03 14.43 -3.51
C THR A 173 8.52 15.41 -4.55
N HIS A 174 7.30 15.24 -5.06
CA HIS A 174 6.70 16.18 -6.02
C HIS A 174 6.28 17.53 -5.38
N ARG A 175 6.54 17.73 -4.08
CA ARG A 175 6.36 19.01 -3.37
C ARG A 175 7.58 19.94 -3.40
N SER A 176 8.68 19.59 -4.07
CA SER A 176 9.76 20.55 -4.33
C SER A 176 9.57 21.19 -5.71
N ILE A 177 9.36 22.53 -5.71
CA ILE A 177 8.98 23.46 -6.80
C ILE A 177 7.45 23.74 -6.74
N THR A 178 6.95 24.61 -5.87
CA THR A 178 7.31 26.03 -5.68
C THR A 178 6.92 26.50 -4.25
N PRO A 179 7.82 27.18 -3.51
CA PRO A 179 7.39 27.98 -2.36
C PRO A 179 7.07 29.43 -2.73
N TRP A 180 7.43 29.89 -3.95
CA TRP A 180 7.23 31.26 -4.39
C TRP A 180 6.91 31.27 -5.88
N GLY A 181 5.75 31.82 -6.26
CA GLY A 181 5.25 31.88 -7.63
C GLY A 181 6.06 32.81 -8.54
N LEU A 182 7.27 32.40 -8.90
CA LEU A 182 7.98 32.98 -10.04
C LEU A 182 7.99 31.96 -11.17
N SER A 183 7.24 32.26 -12.23
CA SER A 183 7.38 31.58 -13.52
C SER A 183 8.81 31.72 -14.02
N PRO A 184 9.43 30.65 -14.57
CA PRO A 184 10.63 30.82 -15.35
C PRO A 184 10.20 31.42 -16.69
N THR A 185 10.35 32.74 -16.82
CA THR A 185 10.49 33.38 -18.12
C THR A 185 11.85 32.98 -18.68
N PHE A 186 11.85 32.12 -19.69
CA PHE A 186 12.83 32.12 -20.78
C PHE A 186 12.11 31.75 -22.07
#